data_AF-A0A1F1U279-F1
#
_entry.id   AF-A0A1F1U279-F1
#
_cell.length_a   1.000
_cell.length_b   1.000
_cell.length_c   1.000
_cell.angle_alpha   90.00
_cell.angle_beta   90.00
_cell.angle_gamma   90.00
#
_symmetry.space_group_name_H-M   'P 1'
#
loop_
_entity.id
_entity.type
_entity.pdbx_description
1 polymer ?
#
loop_
_entity_poly.entity_id
_entity_poly.type
_entity_poly.pdbx_seq_one_letter_code
_entity_poly.pdbx_strand_id
1 'polypeptide(L)'
;RADRERDLAERDAAESDAGLVHPLLKVARIYWLAVTVVLVGIAGAFTWNGARAQDSGEPVIDPLTGMESVGVLGGATGQFTMGTAVGLLAAASLWGWIGLLRRRRSAIGTLTFIAVLLAAPAFLRANGLLIILAVVMLLGAALVWLPPVRSRLRR
;
A
#
# COMPACT_ATOMS: atom_id res chain seq x y z
N ARG A 1 -26.62 15.05 5.83
CA ARG A 1 -25.61 14.14 5.24
C ARG A 1 -24.88 13.36 6.34
N ALA A 2 -24.39 14.02 7.40
CA ALA A 2 -23.74 13.38 8.55
C ALA A 2 -24.63 12.33 9.28
N ASP A 3 -25.93 12.60 9.46
CA ASP A 3 -26.83 11.62 10.11
C ASP A 3 -27.00 10.36 9.29
N ARG A 4 -27.05 10.47 7.96
CA ARG A 4 -27.11 9.33 7.04
C ARG A 4 -25.83 8.49 7.06
N GLU A 5 -24.68 9.10 7.33
CA GLU A 5 -23.40 8.40 7.45
C GLU A 5 -23.26 7.70 8.81
N ARG A 6 -23.78 8.29 9.89
CA ARG A 6 -23.83 7.66 11.22
C ARG A 6 -24.79 6.46 11.26
N ASP A 7 -25.97 6.62 10.69
CA ASP A 7 -27.00 5.57 10.63
C ASP A 7 -26.54 4.36 9.78
N LEU A 8 -25.71 4.62 8.76
CA LEU A 8 -25.04 3.58 7.98
C LEU A 8 -23.88 2.92 8.73
N ALA A 9 -23.15 3.67 9.56
CA ALA A 9 -22.08 3.13 10.39
C ALA A 9 -22.63 2.23 11.52
N GLU A 10 -23.77 2.60 12.11
CA GLU A 10 -24.50 1.76 13.08
C GLU A 10 -25.05 0.48 12.43
N ARG A 11 -25.60 0.57 11.21
CA ARG A 11 -26.02 -0.62 10.46
C ARG A 11 -24.85 -1.52 10.06
N ASP A 12 -23.71 -0.95 9.69
CA ASP A 12 -22.49 -1.70 9.37
C ASP A 12 -21.86 -2.34 10.62
N ALA A 13 -21.95 -1.68 11.78
CA ALA A 13 -21.55 -2.24 13.08
C ALA A 13 -22.49 -3.39 13.49
N ALA A 14 -23.80 -3.23 13.30
CA ALA A 14 -24.77 -4.28 13.52
C ALA A 14 -24.59 -5.47 12.55
N GLU A 15 -24.26 -5.23 11.27
CA GLU A 15 -23.88 -6.30 10.32
C GLU A 15 -22.56 -6.99 10.71
N SER A 16 -21.61 -6.24 11.29
CA SER A 16 -20.33 -6.77 11.75
C SER A 16 -20.49 -7.66 13.00
N ASP A 17 -21.31 -7.23 13.96
CA ASP A 17 -21.60 -7.97 15.19
C ASP A 17 -22.52 -9.17 14.93
N ALA A 18 -23.38 -9.10 13.91
CA ALA A 18 -24.21 -10.23 13.46
C ALA A 18 -23.46 -11.25 12.58
N GLY A 19 -22.15 -11.08 12.34
CA GLY A 19 -21.35 -11.99 11.51
C GLY A 19 -21.61 -11.91 9.99
N LEU A 20 -22.29 -10.86 9.53
CA LEU A 20 -22.71 -10.68 8.13
C LEU A 20 -21.65 -10.02 7.25
N VAL A 21 -20.55 -9.51 7.81
CA VAL A 21 -19.37 -9.08 7.01
C VAL A 21 -18.70 -10.32 6.46
N HIS A 22 -18.83 -10.54 5.14
CA HIS A 22 -18.20 -11.68 4.49
C HIS A 22 -16.71 -11.70 4.84
N PRO A 23 -16.16 -12.83 5.36
CA PRO A 23 -14.81 -12.89 5.91
C PRO A 23 -13.75 -12.34 4.95
N LEU A 24 -13.95 -12.54 3.65
CA LEU A 24 -13.12 -11.99 2.58
C LEU A 24 -12.99 -10.45 2.56
N LEU A 25 -14.04 -9.68 2.90
CA LEU A 25 -13.94 -8.22 2.97
C LEU A 25 -13.09 -7.78 4.17
N LYS A 26 -13.22 -8.48 5.30
CA LYS A 26 -12.39 -8.26 6.49
C LYS A 26 -10.93 -8.58 6.19
N VAL A 27 -10.67 -9.71 5.53
CA VAL A 27 -9.33 -10.10 5.05
C VAL A 27 -8.76 -9.04 4.11
N ALA A 28 -9.52 -8.60 3.11
CA ALA A 28 -9.06 -7.56 2.17
C ALA A 28 -8.71 -6.25 2.88
N ARG A 29 -9.50 -5.82 3.87
CA ARG A 29 -9.22 -4.62 4.68
C ARG A 29 -7.93 -4.76 5.48
N ILE A 30 -7.75 -5.88 6.18
CA ILE A 30 -6.54 -6.13 6.98
C ILE A 30 -5.32 -6.24 6.08
N TYR A 31 -5.46 -6.93 4.94
CA TYR A 31 -4.40 -7.08 3.95
C TYR A 31 -3.91 -5.73 3.44
N TRP A 32 -4.82 -4.88 2.98
CA TRP A 32 -4.45 -3.57 2.46
C TRP A 32 -3.94 -2.62 3.54
N LEU A 33 -4.42 -2.74 4.79
CA LEU A 33 -3.83 -2.02 5.91
C LEU A 33 -2.37 -2.43 6.13
N ALA A 34 -2.08 -3.74 6.16
CA ALA A 34 -0.74 -4.26 6.32
C ALA A 34 0.20 -3.79 5.19
N VAL A 35 -0.27 -3.84 3.94
CA VAL A 35 0.47 -3.31 2.78
C VAL A 35 0.77 -1.82 2.96
N THR A 36 -0.21 -1.01 3.37
CA THR A 36 0.02 0.42 3.62
C THR A 36 1.07 0.64 4.70
N VAL A 37 1.02 -0.10 5.81
CA VAL A 37 2.01 0.00 6.90
C VAL A 37 3.41 -0.36 6.40
N VAL A 38 3.54 -1.43 5.60
CA VAL A 38 4.82 -1.82 5.00
C VAL A 38 5.36 -0.70 4.09
N LEU A 39 4.51 -0.10 3.24
CA LEU A 39 4.93 1.01 2.37
C LEU A 39 5.39 2.24 3.19
N VAL A 40 4.70 2.56 4.29
CA VAL A 40 5.14 3.64 5.21
C VAL A 40 6.50 3.29 5.83
N GLY A 41 6.70 2.04 6.25
CA GLY A 41 7.98 1.57 6.78
C GLY A 41 9.12 1.68 5.76
N ILE A 42 8.88 1.27 4.51
CA ILE A 42 9.85 1.41 3.42
C ILE A 42 10.17 2.89 3.15
N ALA A 43 9.16 3.74 3.07
CA ALA A 43 9.36 5.19 2.89
C ALA A 43 10.20 5.77 4.05
N GLY A 44 9.89 5.39 5.29
CA GLY A 44 10.64 5.80 6.48
C GLY A 44 12.10 5.32 6.45
N ALA A 45 12.34 4.09 6.00
CA ALA A 45 13.70 3.55 5.85
C ALA A 45 14.52 4.36 4.82
N PHE A 46 13.92 4.69 3.68
CA PHE A 46 14.55 5.57 2.69
C PHE A 46 14.84 6.97 3.24
N THR A 47 13.87 7.58 3.94
CA THR A 47 14.07 8.91 4.55
C THR A 47 15.16 8.87 5.63
N TRP A 48 15.19 7.83 6.46
CA TRP A 48 16.22 7.63 7.49
C TRP A 48 17.61 7.45 6.88
N ASN A 49 17.75 6.60 5.85
CA ASN A 49 19.01 6.44 5.13
C ASN A 49 19.46 7.73 4.44
N GLY A 50 18.53 8.51 3.90
CA GLY A 50 18.80 9.83 3.34
C GLY A 50 19.36 10.81 4.38
N ALA A 51 18.71 10.90 5.56
CA ALA A 51 19.17 11.72 6.66
C ALA A 51 20.54 11.27 7.19
N ARG A 52 20.72 9.97 7.43
CA ARG A 52 22.01 9.40 7.85
C ARG A 52 23.12 9.73 6.85
N ALA A 53 22.89 9.55 5.56
CA ALA A 53 23.90 9.81 4.54
C ALA A 53 24.23 11.30 4.41
N GLN A 54 23.24 12.17 4.62
CA GLN A 54 23.44 13.62 4.69
C GLN A 54 24.31 14.02 5.89
N ASP A 55 24.12 13.37 7.04
CA ASP A 55 24.81 13.70 8.29
C ASP A 55 26.22 13.07 8.40
N SER A 56 26.41 11.87 7.87
CA SER A 56 27.65 11.07 8.05
C SER A 56 28.58 11.04 6.83
N GLY A 57 28.06 11.33 5.63
CA GLY A 57 28.82 11.17 4.38
C GLY A 57 29.16 9.72 4.03
N GLU A 58 28.63 8.75 4.77
CA GLU A 58 28.84 7.32 4.52
C GLU A 58 28.06 6.83 3.28
N PRO A 59 28.51 5.72 2.67
CA PRO A 59 27.81 5.10 1.56
C PRO A 59 26.38 4.72 1.94
N VAL A 60 25.43 5.05 1.06
CA VAL A 60 24.02 4.69 1.23
C VAL A 60 23.84 3.21 0.90
N ILE A 61 23.18 2.48 1.80
CA ILE A 61 22.74 1.12 1.51
C ILE A 61 21.25 1.14 1.16
N ASP A 62 20.89 0.57 0.01
CA ASP A 62 19.51 0.44 -0.43
C ASP A 62 18.75 -0.50 0.53
N PRO A 63 17.71 -0.02 1.22
CA PRO A 63 16.97 -0.81 2.22
C PRO A 63 16.18 -1.99 1.61
N LEU A 64 15.94 -2.00 0.30
CA LEU A 64 15.25 -3.10 -0.38
C LEU A 64 16.22 -4.20 -0.86
N THR A 65 17.49 -3.87 -1.08
CA THR A 65 18.44 -4.79 -1.71
C THR A 65 19.66 -5.11 -0.85
N GLY A 66 19.91 -4.30 0.20
CA GLY A 66 21.07 -4.45 1.08
C GLY A 66 22.41 -4.12 0.40
N MET A 67 22.38 -3.63 -0.84
CA MET A 67 23.57 -3.26 -1.60
C MET A 67 23.86 -1.76 -1.45
N GLU A 68 25.12 -1.39 -1.60
CA GLU A 68 25.49 0.02 -1.73
C GLU A 68 24.78 0.61 -2.94
N SER A 69 24.04 1.69 -2.72
CA SER A 69 23.31 2.40 -3.75
C SER A 69 24.31 3.25 -4.53
N VAL A 70 24.75 2.75 -5.68
CA VAL A 70 25.75 3.41 -6.54
C VAL A 70 25.05 4.18 -7.69
N GLY A 71 25.42 5.44 -7.91
CA GLY A 71 24.88 6.28 -9.01
C GLY A 71 24.07 7.50 -8.56
N VAL A 72 23.31 8.12 -9.47
CA VAL A 72 22.58 9.40 -9.23
C VAL A 72 21.55 9.29 -8.09
N LEU A 73 21.05 8.08 -7.82
CA LEU A 73 20.13 7.79 -6.71
C LEU A 73 20.84 7.26 -5.45
N GLY A 74 22.17 7.21 -5.47
CA GLY A 74 23.04 6.71 -4.40
C GLY A 74 23.35 7.69 -3.28
N GLY A 75 23.06 8.98 -3.46
CA GLY A 75 23.22 9.99 -2.42
C GLY A 75 21.96 10.20 -1.58
N ALA A 76 22.08 11.02 -0.54
CA ALA A 76 20.97 11.45 0.31
C ALA A 76 19.75 11.92 -0.50
N THR A 77 19.97 12.73 -1.55
CA THR A 77 18.92 13.21 -2.46
C THR A 77 18.16 12.07 -3.15
N GLY A 78 18.87 11.03 -3.56
CA GLY A 78 18.28 9.83 -4.18
C GLY A 78 17.37 9.07 -3.21
N GLN A 79 17.82 8.93 -1.97
CA GLN A 79 17.04 8.29 -0.91
C GLN A 79 15.81 9.11 -0.52
N PHE A 80 15.90 10.44 -0.40
CA PHE A 80 14.73 11.29 -0.18
C PHE A 80 13.74 11.24 -1.35
N THR A 81 14.23 11.13 -2.59
CA THR A 81 13.39 10.99 -3.77
C THR A 81 12.62 9.67 -3.74
N MET A 82 13.31 8.55 -3.47
CA MET A 82 12.69 7.23 -3.32
C MET A 82 11.70 7.21 -2.14
N GLY A 83 12.10 7.74 -0.99
CA GLY A 83 11.24 7.83 0.20
C GLY A 83 9.98 8.65 -0.05
N THR A 84 10.10 9.77 -0.77
CA THR A 84 8.95 10.60 -1.18
C THR A 84 8.04 9.84 -2.14
N ALA A 85 8.61 9.19 -3.17
CA ALA A 85 7.84 8.41 -4.13
C ALA A 85 7.06 7.27 -3.46
N VAL A 86 7.72 6.50 -2.59
CA VAL A 86 7.07 5.43 -1.81
C VAL A 86 6.05 6.02 -0.84
N GLY A 87 6.34 7.16 -0.20
CA GLY A 87 5.42 7.87 0.68
C GLY A 87 4.13 8.31 -0.02
N LEU A 88 4.23 8.80 -1.26
CA LEU A 88 3.06 9.12 -2.08
C LEU A 88 2.23 7.87 -2.42
N LEU A 89 2.89 6.74 -2.70
CA LEU A 89 2.21 5.46 -2.93
C LEU A 89 1.54 4.94 -1.65
N ALA A 90 2.17 5.11 -0.49
CA ALA A 90 1.60 4.78 0.81
C ALA A 90 0.35 5.64 1.09
N ALA A 91 0.40 6.95 0.81
CA ALA A 91 -0.74 7.85 0.95
C ALA A 91 -1.89 7.47 0.00
N ALA A 92 -1.58 7.14 -1.26
CA ALA A 92 -2.58 6.67 -2.22
C ALA A 92 -3.18 5.31 -1.82
N SER A 93 -2.36 4.41 -1.27
CA SER A 93 -2.78 3.11 -0.74
C SER A 93 -3.72 3.30 0.44
N LEU A 94 -3.37 4.19 1.37
CA LEU A 94 -4.21 4.57 2.51
C LEU A 94 -5.56 5.15 2.04
N TRP A 95 -5.55 6.00 1.03
CA TRP A 95 -6.77 6.54 0.43
C TRP A 95 -7.67 5.43 -0.16
N GLY A 96 -7.07 4.49 -0.89
CA GLY A 96 -7.76 3.31 -1.40
C GLY A 96 -8.34 2.43 -0.27
N TRP A 97 -7.58 2.22 0.80
CA TRP A 97 -8.00 1.49 1.98
C TRP A 97 -9.16 2.18 2.72
N ILE A 98 -9.11 3.50 2.91
CA ILE A 98 -10.22 4.30 3.45
C ILE A 98 -11.45 4.17 2.55
N GLY A 99 -11.26 4.18 1.23
CA GLY A 99 -12.31 3.89 0.26
C GLY A 99 -12.95 2.52 0.51
N LEU A 100 -12.16 1.50 0.83
CA LEU A 100 -12.60 0.12 1.11
C LEU A 100 -13.36 0.00 2.44
N LEU A 101 -12.96 0.77 3.46
CA LEU A 101 -13.72 0.94 4.70
C LEU A 101 -15.08 1.60 4.44
N ARG A 102 -15.08 2.67 3.63
CA ARG A 102 -16.29 3.40 3.21
C ARG A 102 -17.09 2.68 2.11
N ARG A 103 -16.72 1.44 1.78
CA ARG A 103 -17.30 0.60 0.73
C ARG A 103 -17.44 1.32 -0.63
N ARG A 104 -16.49 2.16 -1.04
CA ARG A 104 -16.50 2.88 -2.33
C ARG A 104 -15.93 2.05 -3.45
N ARG A 105 -16.59 2.01 -4.61
CA ARG A 105 -16.13 1.28 -5.79
C ARG A 105 -14.82 1.82 -6.38
N SER A 106 -14.51 3.10 -6.16
CA SER A 106 -13.23 3.70 -6.56
C SER A 106 -12.03 3.02 -5.90
N ALA A 107 -12.19 2.41 -4.72
CA ALA A 107 -11.13 1.70 -4.01
C ALA A 107 -10.54 0.55 -4.85
N ILE A 108 -11.38 -0.16 -5.62
CA ILE A 108 -10.92 -1.25 -6.49
C ILE A 108 -9.90 -0.72 -7.50
N GLY A 109 -10.26 0.36 -8.21
CA GLY A 109 -9.41 0.96 -9.23
C GLY A 109 -8.10 1.48 -8.65
N THR A 110 -8.19 2.26 -7.57
CA THR A 110 -7.00 2.85 -6.92
C THR A 110 -6.03 1.78 -6.43
N LEU A 111 -6.51 0.77 -5.70
CA LEU A 111 -5.66 -0.28 -5.14
C LEU A 111 -5.09 -1.21 -6.22
N THR A 112 -5.89 -1.54 -7.25
CA THR A 112 -5.40 -2.31 -8.42
C THR A 112 -4.31 -1.54 -9.16
N PHE A 113 -4.51 -0.24 -9.39
CA PHE A 113 -3.52 0.60 -10.07
C PHE A 113 -2.18 0.64 -9.31
N ILE A 114 -2.24 0.85 -7.99
CA ILE A 114 -1.04 0.84 -7.14
C ILE A 114 -0.34 -0.51 -7.19
N ALA A 115 -1.10 -1.61 -7.12
CA ALA A 115 -0.54 -2.95 -7.20
C ALA A 115 0.22 -3.20 -8.50
N VAL A 116 -0.38 -2.83 -9.64
CA VAL A 116 0.26 -2.99 -10.96
C VAL A 116 1.49 -2.09 -11.09
N LEU A 117 1.38 -0.83 -10.65
CA LEU A 117 2.48 0.12 -10.71
C LEU A 117 3.69 -0.36 -9.90
N LEU A 118 3.47 -0.94 -8.71
CA LEU A 118 4.54 -1.48 -7.86
C LEU A 118 5.04 -2.86 -8.32
N ALA A 119 4.22 -3.64 -9.03
CA ALA A 119 4.65 -4.91 -9.62
C ALA A 119 5.49 -4.72 -10.89
N ALA A 120 5.27 -3.64 -11.65
CA ALA A 120 5.96 -3.41 -12.93
C ALA A 120 7.52 -3.46 -12.84
N PRO A 121 8.17 -2.83 -11.84
CA PRO A 121 9.62 -2.90 -11.69
C PRO A 121 10.17 -4.32 -11.49
N ALA A 122 9.39 -5.23 -10.89
CA ALA A 122 9.81 -6.61 -10.65
C ALA A 122 9.98 -7.42 -11.95
N PHE A 123 9.22 -7.07 -12.99
CA PHE A 123 9.37 -7.69 -14.31
C PHE A 123 10.59 -7.15 -15.08
N LEU A 124 11.04 -5.93 -14.76
CA LEU A 124 12.18 -5.28 -15.39
C LEU A 124 13.51 -5.61 -14.71
N ARG A 125 13.48 -6.00 -13.44
CA ARG A 125 14.67 -6.34 -12.66
C ARG A 125 14.42 -7.64 -11.90
N ALA A 126 15.18 -8.69 -12.24
CA ALA A 126 15.15 -10.00 -11.61
C ALA A 126 15.76 -9.97 -10.19
N ASN A 127 15.16 -9.19 -9.29
CA ASN A 127 15.48 -9.16 -7.87
C ASN A 127 14.38 -9.90 -7.10
N GLY A 128 14.77 -10.92 -6.33
CA GLY A 128 13.83 -11.76 -5.57
C GLY A 128 12.89 -10.96 -4.67
N LEU A 129 13.36 -9.87 -4.05
CA LEU A 129 12.53 -9.05 -3.17
C LEU A 129 11.45 -8.26 -3.95
N LEU A 130 11.79 -7.77 -5.15
CA LEU A 130 10.81 -7.13 -6.03
C LEU A 130 9.76 -8.12 -6.52
N ILE A 131 10.17 -9.36 -6.83
CA ILE A 131 9.25 -10.43 -7.23
C ILE A 131 8.28 -10.75 -6.09
N ILE A 132 8.78 -10.90 -4.85
CA ILE A 132 7.94 -11.12 -3.67
C ILE A 132 6.94 -9.97 -3.51
N LEU A 133 7.40 -8.72 -3.59
CA LEU A 133 6.55 -7.55 -3.50
C LEU A 133 5.48 -7.54 -4.61
N ALA A 134 5.84 -7.88 -5.84
CA ALA A 134 4.91 -7.97 -6.95
C ALA A 134 3.83 -9.04 -6.70
N VAL A 135 4.21 -10.22 -6.21
CA VAL A 135 3.25 -11.28 -5.85
C VAL A 135 2.31 -10.80 -4.76
N VAL A 136 2.83 -10.18 -3.69
CA VAL A 136 2.00 -9.58 -2.62
C VAL A 136 1.03 -8.54 -3.19
N MET A 137 1.47 -7.70 -4.11
CA MET A 137 0.60 -6.70 -4.71
C MET A 137 -0.49 -7.29 -5.60
N LEU A 138 -0.14 -8.28 -6.42
CA LEU A 138 -1.11 -8.97 -7.29
C LEU A 138 -2.15 -9.76 -6.48
N LEU A 139 -1.75 -10.39 -5.38
CA LEU A 139 -2.69 -11.03 -4.44
C LEU A 139 -3.65 -10.00 -3.83
N GLY A 140 -3.13 -8.84 -3.41
CA GLY A 140 -3.94 -7.73 -2.91
C GLY A 140 -4.96 -7.23 -3.93
N ALA A 141 -4.54 -7.07 -5.18
CA ALA A 141 -5.43 -6.67 -6.28
C ALA A 141 -6.51 -7.73 -6.53
N ALA A 142 -6.13 -9.02 -6.62
CA ALA A 142 -7.06 -10.12 -6.84
C ALA A 142 -8.13 -10.19 -5.75
N LEU A 143 -7.74 -10.03 -4.48
CA LEU A 143 -8.66 -10.02 -3.32
C LEU A 143 -9.78 -8.98 -3.48
N VAL A 144 -9.46 -7.79 -3.99
CA VAL A 144 -10.45 -6.70 -4.15
C VAL A 144 -11.39 -6.93 -5.34
N TRP A 145 -10.97 -7.74 -6.31
CA TRP A 145 -11.78 -8.14 -7.46
C TRP A 145 -12.69 -9.34 -7.20
N LEU A 146 -12.51 -10.07 -6.10
CA LEU A 146 -13.37 -11.21 -5.76
C LEU A 146 -14.84 -10.78 -5.66
N PRO A 147 -15.80 -11.57 -6.20
CA PRO A 147 -17.22 -11.22 -6.21
C PRO A 147 -17.79 -10.82 -4.84
N PRO A 148 -17.45 -11.50 -3.72
CA PRO A 148 -17.95 -11.13 -2.39
C PRO A 148 -17.46 -9.76 -1.90
N VAL A 149 -16.30 -9.30 -2.37
CA VAL A 149 -15.74 -7.98 -2.05
C VAL A 149 -16.33 -6.94 -2.99
N ARG A 150 -16.24 -7.17 -4.30
CA ARG A 150 -16.70 -6.25 -5.34
C ARG A 150 -18.19 -5.95 -5.27
N SER A 151 -19.04 -6.94 -5.01
CA SER A 151 -20.51 -6.79 -4.93
C SER A 151 -20.97 -5.89 -3.78
N ARG A 152 -20.16 -5.79 -2.71
CA ARG A 152 -20.48 -5.00 -1.51
C ARG A 152 -19.99 -3.56 -1.59
N LEU A 153 -19.26 -3.19 -2.63
CA LEU A 153 -18.78 -1.84 -2.86
C LEU A 153 -19.84 -1.03 -3.62
N ARG A 154 -20.23 0.10 -3.03
CA ARG A 154 -21.22 1.07 -3.52
C ARG A 154 -20.58 2.01 -4.54
N ARG A 155 -21.37 2.40 -5.55
CA ARG A 155 -20.96 3.40 -6.55
C ARG A 155 -20.83 4.78 -5.91
#